data_AF-A0A2D9WZJ2-F1
#
_entry.id   AF-A0A2D9WZJ2-F1
#
_cell.length_a   1.000
_cell.length_b   1.000
_cell.length_c   1.000
_cell.angle_alpha   90.00
_cell.angle_beta   90.00
_cell.angle_gamma   90.00
#
_symmetry.space_group_name_H-M   'P 1'
#
loop_
_entity.id
_entity.type
_entity.pdbx_description
1 polymer ?
#
loop_
_entity_poly.entity_id
_entity_poly.type
_entity_poly.pdbx_seq_one_letter_code
_entity_poly.pdbx_strand_id
1 'polypeptide(L)' 'MTENTQPPKIRWKGKEYEQSSLTDQQKYLFAQLIDIEKKENNAKFVLDQIQASKQVFEERLEKEMSQ' A
#
# COMPACT_ATOMS: atom_id res chain seq x y z
N MET A 1 -6.38 -37.61 -1.87
CA MET A 1 -5.51 -36.42 -1.80
C MET A 1 -6.05 -35.58 -0.68
N THR A 2 -5.42 -35.58 0.49
CA THR A 2 -5.85 -34.71 1.60
C THR A 2 -5.40 -33.29 1.26
N GLU A 3 -6.35 -32.49 0.80
CA GLU A 3 -6.16 -31.07 0.57
C GLU A 3 -5.69 -30.44 1.88
N ASN A 4 -4.47 -29.93 1.87
CA ASN A 4 -3.84 -29.32 3.03
C ASN A 4 -4.44 -27.91 3.17
N THR A 5 -5.70 -27.82 3.61
CA THR A 5 -6.43 -26.57 3.76
C THR A 5 -5.95 -25.88 5.03
N GLN A 6 -4.73 -25.34 5.00
CA GLN A 6 -4.31 -24.40 6.03
C GLN A 6 -5.29 -23.21 5.99
N PRO A 7 -5.88 -22.82 7.14
CA PRO A 7 -6.79 -21.68 7.16
C PRO A 7 -6.04 -20.45 6.62
N PRO A 8 -6.68 -19.60 5.81
CA PRO A 8 -6.03 -18.38 5.34
C PRO A 8 -5.58 -17.56 6.55
N LYS A 9 -4.31 -17.14 6.57
CA LYS A 9 -3.76 -16.34 7.67
C LYS A 9 -3.79 -14.87 7.28
N ILE A 10 -4.30 -14.04 8.18
CA ILE A 10 -4.29 -12.58 8.04
C ILE A 10 -3.15 -12.03 8.92
N ARG A 11 -2.20 -11.31 8.32
CA ARG A 11 -1.13 -10.64 9.05
C ARG A 11 -1.50 -9.18 9.31
N TRP A 12 -1.48 -8.75 10.56
CA TRP A 12 -1.73 -7.37 10.95
C TRP A 12 -0.83 -6.96 12.12
N LYS A 13 -0.14 -5.82 11.98
CA LYS A 13 0.79 -5.28 12.99
C LYS A 13 1.78 -6.32 13.56
N GLY A 14 2.32 -7.17 12.70
CA GLY A 14 3.27 -8.21 13.07
C GLY A 14 2.68 -9.42 13.81
N LYS A 15 1.35 -9.51 13.92
CA LYS A 15 0.65 -10.69 14.44
C LYS A 15 -0.05 -11.43 13.31
N GLU A 16 -0.03 -12.76 13.37
CA GLU A 16 -0.81 -13.62 12.50
C GLU A 16 -2.14 -13.96 13.18
N TYR A 17 -3.23 -13.87 12.41
CA TYR A 17 -4.56 -14.27 12.83
C TYR A 17 -5.05 -15.37 11.89
N GLU A 18 -5.50 -16.48 12.47
CA GLU A 18 -6.22 -17.51 11.72
C GLU A 18 -7.56 -16.93 11.27
N GLN A 19 -7.87 -16.94 9.98
CA GLN A 19 -9.13 -16.35 9.50
C GLN A 19 -10.37 -17.02 10.10
N SER A 20 -10.28 -18.30 10.46
CA SER A 20 -11.34 -19.05 11.15
C SER A 20 -11.62 -18.55 12.57
N SER A 21 -10.64 -17.88 13.20
CA SER A 21 -10.77 -17.30 14.54
C SER A 21 -11.42 -15.90 14.56
N LEU A 22 -11.67 -15.33 13.38
CA LEU A 22 -12.18 -13.97 13.23
C LEU A 22 -13.70 -13.95 12.98
N THR A 23 -14.36 -12.95 13.55
CA THR A 23 -15.76 -12.64 13.21
C THR A 23 -15.85 -12.10 11.78
N ASP A 24 -17.03 -12.18 11.17
CA ASP A 24 -17.22 -11.67 9.81
C ASP A 24 -16.99 -10.15 9.73
N GLN A 25 -17.33 -9.41 10.78
CA GLN A 25 -17.01 -7.99 10.88
C GLN A 25 -15.49 -7.75 10.91
N GLN A 26 -14.73 -8.56 11.65
CA GLN A 26 -13.26 -8.46 11.68
C GLN A 26 -12.66 -8.77 10.31
N LYS A 27 -13.11 -9.84 9.63
CA LYS A 27 -12.68 -10.17 8.26
C LYS A 27 -12.96 -9.02 7.29
N TYR A 28 -14.14 -8.43 7.37
CA TYR A 28 -14.51 -7.28 6.55
C TYR A 28 -13.57 -6.09 6.79
N LEU A 29 -13.34 -5.72 8.05
CA LEU A 29 -12.44 -4.62 8.41
C LEU A 29 -11.01 -4.88 7.92
N PHE A 30 -10.49 -6.11 8.05
CA PHE A 30 -9.18 -6.46 7.48
C PHE A 30 -9.14 -6.28 5.96
N ALA A 31 -10.17 -6.71 5.24
CA ALA A 31 -10.24 -6.52 3.79
C ALA A 31 -10.24 -5.02 3.42
N GLN A 32 -10.99 -4.20 4.15
CA GLN A 32 -11.00 -2.74 3.94
C GLN A 32 -9.63 -2.12 4.22
N LEU A 33 -8.96 -2.51 5.30
CA LEU A 33 -7.63 -1.99 5.64
C LEU A 33 -6.60 -2.35 4.55
N ILE A 34 -6.60 -3.58 4.06
CA ILE A 34 -5.72 -4.01 2.97
C ILE A 34 -5.97 -3.19 1.69
N ASP A 35 -7.24 -2.91 1.37
CA ASP A 35 -7.58 -2.09 0.21
C ASP A 35 -7.12 -0.64 0.38
N ILE A 36 -7.31 -0.05 1.56
CA ILE A 36 -6.83 1.29 1.89
C ILE A 36 -5.31 1.36 1.81
N GLU A 37 -4.57 0.40 2.37
CA GLU A 37 -3.11 0.35 2.29
C GLU A 37 -2.61 0.28 0.84
N LYS A 38 -3.27 -0.50 -0.02
CA LYS A 38 -2.96 -0.55 -1.46
C LYS A 38 -3.17 0.80 -2.12
N LYS A 39 -4.29 1.48 -1.82
CA LYS A 39 -4.59 2.82 -2.35
C LYS A 39 -3.59 3.85 -1.86
N GLU A 40 -3.22 3.80 -0.59
CA GLU A 40 -2.20 4.68 0.00
C GLU A 40 -0.84 4.50 -0.69
N ASN A 41 -0.40 3.26 -0.90
CA ASN A 41 0.86 2.97 -1.58
C ASN A 41 0.87 3.44 -3.04
N ASN A 42 -0.25 3.29 -3.75
CA ASN A 42 -0.39 3.83 -5.10
C ASN A 42 -0.32 5.37 -5.10
N ALA A 43 -1.05 6.03 -4.20
CA ALA A 43 -1.03 7.48 -4.08
C ALA A 43 0.37 8.03 -3.76
N LYS A 44 1.13 7.36 -2.87
CA LYS A 44 2.53 7.70 -2.58
C LYS A 44 3.40 7.59 -3.83
N PHE A 45 3.29 6.50 -4.58
CA PHE A 45 4.04 6.33 -5.81
C PHE A 45 3.74 7.41 -6.86
N VAL A 46 2.48 7.81 -7.00
CA VAL A 46 2.10 8.94 -7.89
C VAL A 46 2.68 10.26 -7.38
N LEU A 47 2.65 10.49 -6.07
CA LEU A 47 3.26 11.69 -5.47
C LEU A 47 4.77 11.74 -5.75
N ASP A 48 5.48 10.61 -5.63
CA ASP A 48 6.92 10.52 -5.91
C ASP A 48 7.21 10.90 -7.37
N GLN A 49 6.40 10.44 -8.33
CA GLN A 49 6.55 10.81 -9.75
C GLN A 49 6.32 12.30 -9.99
N ILE A 50 5.33 12.90 -9.33
CA ILE A 50 5.04 14.34 -9.42
C ILE A 50 6.21 15.14 -8.87
N GLN A 51 6.74 14.75 -7.71
CA GLN A 51 7.87 15.42 -7.07
C GLN A 51 9.15 15.32 -7.92
N ALA A 52 9.47 14.15 -8.46
CA ALA A 52 10.60 13.98 -9.36
C ALA A 52 10.46 14.85 -10.63
N SER A 53 9.26 14.87 -11.22
CA SER A 53 8.98 15.71 -12.40
C SER A 53 9.15 17.20 -12.08
N LYS A 54 8.61 17.64 -10.94
CA LYS A 54 8.75 19.01 -10.45
C LYS A 54 10.22 19.39 -10.30
N GLN A 55 11.02 18.56 -9.64
CA GLN A 55 12.45 18.81 -9.43
C GLN A 55 13.20 19.01 -10.75
N VAL A 56 12.95 18.15 -11.76
CA VAL A 56 13.57 18.28 -13.08
C VAL A 56 13.26 19.64 -13.73
N PHE A 57 12.02 20.12 -13.62
CA PHE A 57 11.64 21.42 -14.16
C PHE A 57 12.23 22.59 -13.37
N GLU A 58 12.28 22.50 -12.04
CA GLU A 58 12.92 23.51 -11.18
C GLU A 58 14.41 23.65 -11.52
N GLU A 59 15.15 22.53 -11.57
CA GLU A 59 16.58 22.52 -11.93
C GLU A 59 16.82 23.09 -13.34
N ARG A 60 15.90 22.84 -14.29
CA ARG A 60 16.01 23.40 -15.62
C ARG A 60 15.76 24.91 -15.61
N LEU A 61 14.73 25.36 -14.91
CA LEU A 61 14.40 26.78 -14.82
C LEU A 61 15.55 27.58 -14.19
N GLU A 62 16.14 27.09 -13.10
CA GLU A 62 17.29 27.72 -12.45
C GLU A 62 18.47 27.91 -13.41
N LYS A 63 18.75 26.90 -14.25
CA LYS A 63 19.79 26.97 -15.28
C LYS A 63 19.50 28.06 -16.31
N GLU A 64 18.27 28.16 -16.80
CA GLU A 64 17.87 29.19 -17.79
C GLU A 64 17.94 30.60 -17.20
N MET A 65 17.61 30.76 -15.92
CA MET A 65 17.62 32.06 -15.24
C MET A 65 19.03 32.54 -14.84
N SER A 66 20.02 31.65 -14.86
CA SER A 66 21.41 31.93 -14.50
C SER A 66 22.33 32.15 -15.72
N GLN A 67 21.76 32.11 -16.93
CA GLN A 67 22.44 32.46 -18.19
C GLN A 67 22.31 33.95 -18.50
#